data_AF-B9JY21-F1
#
_entry.id   AF-B9JY21-F1
#
_cell.length_a   1.000
_cell.length_b   1.000
_cell.length_c   1.000
_cell.angle_alpha   90.00
_cell.angle_beta   90.00
_cell.angle_gamma   90.00
#
_symmetry.space_group_name_H-M   'P 1'
#
loop_
_entity.id
_entity.type
_entity.pdbx_description
1 polymer ?
#
loop_
_entity_poly.entity_id
_entity_poly.type
_entity_poly.pdbx_seq_one_letter_code
_entity_poly.pdbx_strand_id
1 'polypeptide(L)'
;MNLSWMAWTTPTALFFITILALLIALSVWEYVSPGGSPRVGILRFETTRGDRLFVSLLGSAFIHLAWLGLSSLSLWWALGLSVIYAIGVFRTV
;
A
#
# COMPACT_ATOMS: atom_id res chain seq x y z
N MET A 1 -2.39 -23.88 -20.46
CA MET A 1 -1.60 -22.68 -20.84
C MET A 1 -0.42 -22.59 -19.89
N ASN A 2 0.82 -22.61 -20.41
CA ASN A 2 2.02 -22.56 -19.56
C ASN A 2 2.36 -21.09 -19.28
N LEU A 3 2.45 -20.71 -18.00
CA LEU A 3 2.68 -19.33 -17.58
C LEU A 3 4.17 -18.92 -17.66
N SER A 4 5.04 -19.73 -18.26
CA SER A 4 6.50 -19.58 -18.34
C SER A 4 7.03 -18.26 -18.91
N TRP A 5 6.20 -17.42 -19.50
CA TRP A 5 6.56 -16.09 -20.00
C TRP A 5 6.94 -15.11 -18.88
N MET A 6 6.40 -15.31 -17.68
CA MET A 6 6.87 -14.69 -16.44
C MET A 6 7.50 -15.80 -15.59
N ALA A 7 8.63 -15.51 -14.96
CA ALA A 7 9.19 -16.40 -13.94
C ALA A 7 8.29 -16.31 -12.69
N TRP A 8 7.16 -17.03 -12.72
CA TRP A 8 6.20 -17.09 -11.64
C TRP A 8 6.79 -17.85 -10.47
N THR A 9 7.42 -17.09 -9.58
CA THR A 9 7.78 -17.57 -8.25
C THR A 9 6.66 -17.24 -7.28
N THR A 10 6.55 -18.00 -6.19
CA THR A 10 5.59 -17.73 -5.10
C THR A 10 5.59 -16.26 -4.65
N PRO A 11 6.74 -15.59 -4.40
CA PRO A 11 6.75 -14.18 -4.02
C PRO A 11 6.27 -13.24 -5.15
N THR A 12 6.60 -13.53 -6.42
CA THR A 12 6.11 -12.73 -7.56
C THR A 12 4.59 -12.83 -7.68
N ALA A 13 4.03 -14.04 -7.57
CA ALA A 13 2.59 -14.25 -7.62
C ALA A 13 1.86 -13.51 -6.48
N LEU A 14 2.38 -13.61 -5.25
CA LEU A 14 1.86 -12.89 -4.08
C LEU A 14 1.86 -11.37 -4.29
N PHE A 15 2.94 -10.80 -4.84
CA PHE A 15 3.02 -9.38 -5.12
C PHE A 15 1.90 -8.91 -6.07
N PHE A 16 1.75 -9.56 -7.23
CA PHE A 16 0.73 -9.18 -8.21
C PHE A 16 -0.70 -9.41 -7.69
N ILE A 17 -0.95 -10.49 -6.96
CA ILE A 17 -2.24 -10.73 -6.31
C ILE A 17 -2.54 -9.64 -5.27
N THR A 18 -1.55 -9.22 -4.50
CA THR A 18 -1.71 -8.15 -3.51
C THR A 18 -2.04 -6.82 -4.18
N ILE A 19 -1.32 -6.46 -5.26
CA ILE A 19 -1.62 -5.27 -6.07
C ILE A 19 -3.06 -5.32 -6.60
N LEU A 20 -3.46 -6.47 -7.18
CA LEU A 20 -4.81 -6.66 -7.71
C LEU A 20 -5.87 -6.52 -6.61
N ALA A 21 -5.64 -7.12 -5.44
CA ALA A 21 -6.53 -7.02 -4.29
C ALA A 21 -6.67 -5.57 -3.79
N LEU A 22 -5.59 -4.80 -3.77
CA LEU A 22 -5.60 -3.38 -3.38
C LEU A 22 -6.38 -2.52 -4.39
N LEU A 23 -6.24 -2.80 -5.69
CA LEU A 23 -7.03 -2.14 -6.73
C LEU A 23 -8.53 -2.46 -6.60
N ILE A 24 -8.87 -3.74 -6.39
CA ILE A 24 -10.27 -4.15 -6.16
C ILE A 24 -10.82 -3.50 -4.91
N ALA A 25 -10.07 -3.46 -3.81
CA ALA A 25 -10.48 -2.82 -2.58
C ALA A 25 -10.77 -1.32 -2.79
N LEU A 26 -9.93 -0.61 -3.56
CA LEU A 26 -10.19 0.78 -3.96
C LEU A 26 -11.47 0.91 -4.79
N SER A 27 -11.65 0.07 -5.81
CA SER A 27 -12.84 0.11 -6.66
C SER A 27 -14.12 -0.16 -5.87
N VAL A 28 -14.11 -1.15 -4.98
CA VAL A 28 -15.25 -1.45 -4.10
C VAL A 28 -15.51 -0.30 -3.14
N TRP A 29 -14.47 0.30 -2.57
CA TRP A 29 -14.61 1.43 -1.65
C TRP A 29 -15.18 2.68 -2.34
N GLU A 30 -14.75 2.94 -3.57
CA GLU A 30 -15.28 4.05 -4.38
C GLU A 30 -16.73 3.81 -4.80
N TYR A 31 -17.08 2.56 -5.11
CA TYR A 31 -18.46 2.16 -5.38
C TYR A 31 -19.37 2.30 -4.13
N VAL A 32 -18.92 1.87 -2.96
CA VAL A 32 -19.70 1.89 -1.71
C VAL A 32 -19.84 3.30 -1.14
N SER A 33 -18.80 4.12 -1.23
CA SER A 33 -18.80 5.50 -0.76
C SER A 33 -18.46 6.47 -1.90
N PRO A 34 -19.43 6.77 -2.78
CA PRO A 34 -19.25 7.78 -3.82
C PRO A 34 -19.11 9.14 -3.12
N GLY A 35 -17.89 9.65 -3.14
CA GLY A 35 -17.51 10.79 -2.30
C GLY A 35 -16.01 10.96 -2.25
N GLY A 36 -15.38 10.96 -3.42
CA GLY A 36 -14.02 11.45 -3.63
C GLY A 36 -13.93 12.97 -3.47
N SER A 37 -14.63 13.55 -2.49
CA SER A 37 -14.44 14.96 -2.16
C SER A 37 -12.99 15.13 -1.73
N PRO A 38 -12.20 15.95 -2.46
CA PRO A 38 -10.83 16.23 -2.10
C PRO A 38 -10.82 16.75 -0.67
N ARG A 39 -10.15 16.03 0.22
CA ARG A 39 -9.87 16.56 1.56
C ARG A 39 -8.50 17.17 1.51
N VAL A 40 -8.41 18.42 1.93
CA VAL A 40 -7.14 19.11 2.14
C VAL A 40 -6.52 18.49 3.39
N GLY A 41 -5.63 17.53 3.20
CA GLY A 41 -4.88 16.91 4.29
C GLY A 41 -3.79 17.83 4.83
N ILE A 42 -3.03 17.33 5.82
CA ILE A 42 -1.93 18.06 6.48
C ILE A 42 -0.84 18.57 5.50
N LEU A 43 -0.67 17.94 4.34
CA LEU A 43 0.29 18.33 3.31
C LEU A 43 -0.20 19.50 2.42
N ARG A 44 -1.40 20.06 2.65
CA ARG A 44 -2.02 21.17 1.89
C ARG A 44 -2.27 20.91 0.39
N PHE A 45 -2.09 19.69 -0.08
CA PHE A 45 -2.53 19.26 -1.41
C PHE A 45 -3.90 18.56 -1.31
N GLU A 46 -4.68 18.68 -2.37
CA GLU A 46 -5.88 17.88 -2.55
C GLU A 46 -5.48 16.41 -2.68
N THR A 47 -5.81 15.60 -1.69
CA THR A 47 -5.50 14.16 -1.71
C THR A 47 -6.78 13.38 -1.95
N THR A 48 -6.81 12.65 -3.05
CA THR A 48 -7.87 11.68 -3.33
C THR A 48 -7.69 10.45 -2.43
N ARG A 49 -8.64 9.52 -2.49
CA ARG A 49 -8.55 8.24 -1.75
C ARG A 49 -7.46 7.34 -2.35
N GLY A 50 -7.28 7.39 -3.67
CA GLY A 50 -6.19 6.69 -4.37
C GLY A 50 -4.81 7.20 -3.94
N ASP A 51 -4.67 8.52 -3.79
CA ASP A 51 -3.40 9.14 -3.36
C ASP A 51 -2.98 8.69 -1.96
N ARG A 52 -3.95 8.52 -1.05
CA ARG A 52 -3.71 8.01 0.31
C ARG A 52 -3.19 6.58 0.32
N LEU A 53 -3.79 5.71 -0.50
CA LEU A 53 -3.33 4.34 -0.64
C LEU A 53 -1.91 4.31 -1.24
N PHE A 54 -1.67 5.09 -2.29
CA PHE A 54 -0.35 5.19 -2.90
C PHE A 54 0.72 5.65 -1.90
N VAL A 55 0.45 6.73 -1.13
CA VAL A 55 1.36 7.22 -0.09
C VAL A 55 1.59 6.17 0.98
N SER A 56 0.57 5.44 1.40
CA SER A 56 0.72 4.36 2.38
C SER A 56 1.60 3.22 1.88
N LEU A 57 1.47 2.82 0.60
CA LEU A 57 2.31 1.79 -0.01
C LEU A 57 3.75 2.28 -0.20
N LEU A 58 3.92 3.52 -0.69
CA LEU A 58 5.23 4.12 -0.90
C LEU A 58 5.99 4.25 0.41
N GLY A 59 5.35 4.79 1.45
CA GLY A 59 5.94 4.89 2.79
C GLY A 59 6.23 3.51 3.40
N SER A 60 5.36 2.52 3.18
CA SER A 60 5.62 1.13 3.59
C SER A 60 6.85 0.54 2.92
N ALA A 61 7.07 0.81 1.63
CA ALA A 61 8.27 0.39 0.92
C ALA A 61 9.54 1.02 1.50
N PHE A 62 9.51 2.32 1.80
CA PHE A 62 10.63 2.99 2.46
C PHE A 62 10.89 2.46 3.87
N ILE A 63 9.85 2.13 4.64
CA ILE A 63 9.98 1.49 5.96
C ILE A 63 10.70 0.14 5.82
N HIS A 64 10.34 -0.68 4.83
CA HIS A 64 11.00 -1.97 4.61
C HIS A 64 12.45 -1.81 4.15
N LEU A 65 12.74 -0.85 3.27
CA LEU A 65 14.11 -0.55 2.85
C LEU A 65 14.97 -0.05 4.01
N ALA A 66 14.45 0.86 4.82
CA ALA A 66 15.13 1.34 6.03
C ALA A 66 15.35 0.20 7.03
N TRP A 67 14.36 -0.68 7.22
CA TRP A 67 14.47 -1.82 8.11
C TRP A 67 15.53 -2.82 7.67
N LEU A 68 15.63 -3.07 6.36
CA LEU A 68 16.70 -3.91 5.77
C LEU A 68 18.09 -3.27 5.91
N GLY A 69 18.19 -1.95 5.81
CA GLY A 69 19.46 -1.23 5.94
C GLY A 69 19.93 -1.03 7.38
N LEU A 70 19.01 -0.98 8.36
CA LEU A 70 19.31 -0.62 9.74
C LEU A 70 19.19 -1.79 10.73
N SER A 71 18.52 -2.87 10.38
CA SER A 71 18.29 -3.99 11.30
C SER A 71 18.44 -5.35 10.63
N SER A 72 18.82 -6.35 11.42
CA SER A 72 18.77 -7.77 11.04
C SER A 72 17.56 -8.50 11.65
N LEU A 73 16.63 -7.74 12.24
CA LEU A 73 15.43 -8.29 12.87
C LEU A 73 14.43 -8.74 11.81
N SER A 74 13.53 -9.64 12.21
CA SER A 74 12.54 -10.20 11.30
C SER A 74 11.72 -9.13 10.58
N LEU A 75 11.55 -9.30 9.26
CA LEU A 75 10.75 -8.44 8.39
C LEU A 75 9.28 -8.33 8.84
N TRP A 76 8.79 -9.28 9.64
CA TRP A 76 7.45 -9.21 10.24
C TRP A 76 7.27 -7.96 11.11
N TRP A 77 8.33 -7.46 11.76
CA TRP A 77 8.29 -6.21 12.52
C TRP A 77 8.16 -4.99 11.61
N ALA A 78 8.86 -4.98 10.46
CA ALA A 78 8.71 -3.94 9.44
C ALA A 78 7.28 -3.92 8.88
N LEU A 79 6.70 -5.11 8.68
CA LEU A 79 5.32 -5.28 8.23
C LEU A 79 4.33 -4.68 9.25
N GLY A 80 4.48 -5.00 10.54
CA GLY A 80 3.68 -4.39 11.61
C GLY A 80 3.78 -2.87 11.66
N LEU A 81 5.00 -2.32 11.54
CA LEU A 81 5.23 -0.88 11.50
C LEU A 81 4.57 -0.22 10.28
N SER A 82 4.65 -0.88 9.12
CA SER A 82 4.04 -0.41 7.87
C SER A 82 2.51 -0.36 7.94
N VAL A 83 1.87 -1.31 8.63
CA VAL A 83 0.41 -1.30 8.87
C VAL A 83 0.03 -0.14 9.77
N ILE A 84 0.77 0.10 10.85
CA ILE A 84 0.54 1.24 11.75
C ILE A 84 0.68 2.56 10.99
N TYR A 85 1.72 2.68 10.16
CA TYR A 85 1.91 3.83 9.29
C TYR A 85 0.75 4.04 8.32
N ALA A 86 0.31 2.98 7.63
CA ALA A 86 -0.81 3.05 6.71
C ALA A 86 -2.10 3.52 7.42
N ILE A 87 -2.41 2.98 8.59
CA ILE A 87 -3.56 3.43 9.41
C ILE A 87 -3.43 4.92 9.78
N GLY A 88 -2.21 5.38 10.12
CA GLY A 88 -1.91 6.77 10.37
C GLY A 88 -2.22 7.67 9.16
N VAL A 89 -1.76 7.27 7.97
CA VAL A 89 -2.02 8.00 6.71
C VAL A 89 -3.52 8.11 6.43
N PHE A 90 -4.26 7.00 6.54
CA PHE A 90 -5.72 7.02 6.31
C PHE A 90 -6.51 7.84 7.35
N ARG A 91 -5.96 8.05 8.55
CA ARG A 91 -6.58 8.90 9.59
C ARG A 91 -6.24 10.37 9.47
N THR A 92 -5.06 10.70 8.96
CA THR A 92 -4.50 12.06 8.99
C THR A 92 -4.63 12.83 7.68
N VAL A 93 -4.88 12.11 6.58
CA VAL A 93 -5.02 12.65 5.21
C VAL A 93 -6.45 12.43 4.75
#